data_AF-A0A7G9FMX3-F1
#
_entry.id   AF-A0A7G9FMX3-F1
#
_cell.length_a   1.000
_cell.length_b   1.000
_cell.length_c   1.000
_cell.angle_alpha   90.00
_cell.angle_beta   90.00
_cell.angle_gamma   90.00
#
_symmetry.space_group_name_H-M   'P 1'
#
loop_
_entity.id
_entity.type
_entity.pdbx_description
1 polymer ?
#
loop_
_entity_poly.entity_id
_entity_poly.type
_entity_poly.pdbx_seq_one_letter_code
_entity_poly.pdbx_strand_id
1 'polypeptide(L)'
;MKKIGILTYWGVANYGAWTQAYALNKVIQKMYPNDTVQHIAYLEQSHWDSYYKKDKKGYNCFSYNWDEISHTCQMNEKQLENEPWDVLITGADSIWEEILTGAFKSDWHLVGNDLPNVKKLISYAPSSGIFSGNDYISQQVATGLKKYDAISVRDNTTRMLVKKTIGEDAPVVLDPALLWDFSSDKNVKKTYLNKYIAVYGANWSLRFIDNVKKYAKERELKLISIGFINEWCDISFRRNELRSLEWIGMIASAECIVTSTFHGLMMGLNYRKPIKFCQIDYVKNRSQTLLEMCRIPNNDIDFEAEINYDYTDKKLKEAKNYSLDWLKKAID
;
A
#
# COMPACT_ATOMS: atom_id res chain seq x y z
N MET A 1 -22.79 17.06 -5.63
CA MET A 1 -22.27 16.05 -4.71
C MET A 1 -22.10 14.77 -5.51
N LYS A 2 -20.86 14.45 -5.89
CA LYS A 2 -20.50 13.19 -6.52
C LYS A 2 -20.51 12.09 -5.46
N LYS A 3 -20.88 10.88 -5.86
CA LYS A 3 -20.67 9.65 -5.09
C LYS A 3 -19.42 8.93 -5.61
N ILE A 4 -18.36 8.97 -4.82
CA ILE A 4 -17.03 8.46 -5.15
C ILE A 4 -16.76 7.16 -4.36
N GLY A 5 -16.60 6.07 -5.09
CA GLY A 5 -16.25 4.76 -4.56
C GLY A 5 -14.76 4.47 -4.71
N ILE A 6 -14.19 3.71 -3.77
CA ILE A 6 -12.83 3.17 -3.86
C ILE A 6 -12.89 1.66 -3.67
N LEU A 7 -12.43 0.91 -4.67
CA LEU A 7 -12.42 -0.55 -4.68
C LEU A 7 -10.98 -1.08 -4.60
N THR A 8 -10.67 -1.70 -3.46
CA THR A 8 -9.44 -2.45 -3.19
C THR A 8 -9.72 -3.41 -2.02
N TYR A 9 -8.87 -4.40 -1.77
CA TYR A 9 -9.05 -5.33 -0.65
C TYR A 9 -8.50 -4.77 0.67
N TRP A 10 -8.97 -3.59 1.08
CA TRP A 10 -8.51 -2.91 2.31
C TRP A 10 -8.93 -3.65 3.59
N GLY A 11 -9.98 -4.47 3.54
CA GLY A 11 -10.56 -5.26 4.63
C GLY A 11 -9.74 -6.45 5.13
N VAL A 12 -8.44 -6.50 4.83
CA VAL A 12 -7.57 -7.67 5.05
C VAL A 12 -6.55 -7.40 6.15
N ALA A 13 -6.12 -8.45 6.88
CA ALA A 13 -5.11 -8.34 7.94
C ALA A 13 -3.71 -8.02 7.37
N ASN A 14 -3.51 -6.79 6.90
CA ASN A 14 -2.30 -6.25 6.31
C ASN A 14 -2.24 -4.73 6.56
N TYR A 15 -1.29 -4.28 7.38
CA TYR A 15 -1.14 -2.86 7.70
C TYR A 15 -0.88 -1.99 6.47
N GLY A 16 -0.16 -2.51 5.47
CA GLY A 16 0.10 -1.79 4.23
C GLY A 16 -1.18 -1.54 3.43
N ALA A 17 -1.97 -2.59 3.20
CA ALA A 17 -3.24 -2.51 2.49
C ALA A 17 -4.21 -1.52 3.16
N TRP A 18 -4.29 -1.55 4.49
CA TRP A 18 -5.10 -0.58 5.25
C TRP A 18 -4.54 0.84 5.15
N THR A 19 -3.21 1.02 5.27
CA THR A 19 -2.57 2.35 5.30
C THR A 19 -2.76 3.10 3.99
N GLN A 20 -2.56 2.44 2.85
CA GLN A 20 -2.80 3.08 1.55
C GLN A 20 -4.29 3.40 1.34
N ALA A 21 -5.19 2.50 1.78
CA ALA A 21 -6.63 2.71 1.66
C ALA A 21 -7.10 3.90 2.49
N TYR A 22 -6.68 3.97 3.75
CA TYR A 22 -6.95 5.09 4.65
C TYR A 22 -6.40 6.41 4.07
N ALA A 23 -5.15 6.40 3.60
CA ALA A 23 -4.52 7.57 3.02
C ALA A 23 -5.26 8.07 1.77
N LEU A 24 -5.64 7.18 0.85
CA LEU A 24 -6.37 7.54 -0.37
C LEU A 24 -7.75 8.14 -0.03
N ASN A 25 -8.45 7.54 0.93
CA ASN A 25 -9.73 8.05 1.42
C ASN A 25 -9.59 9.47 1.98
N LYS A 26 -8.61 9.70 2.86
CA LYS A 26 -8.34 11.02 3.46
C LYS A 26 -7.95 12.07 2.42
N VAL A 27 -7.13 11.70 1.43
CA VAL A 27 -6.73 12.60 0.34
C VAL A 27 -7.94 13.02 -0.47
N ILE A 28 -8.78 12.09 -0.90
CA ILE A 28 -9.95 12.41 -1.73
C ILE A 28 -10.99 13.19 -0.93
N GLN A 29 -11.26 12.82 0.33
CA GLN A 29 -12.14 13.60 1.23
C GLN A 29 -11.66 15.04 1.39
N LYS A 30 -10.34 15.25 1.49
CA LYS A 30 -9.75 16.59 1.58
C LYS A 30 -9.88 17.38 0.27
N MET A 31 -9.78 16.71 -0.88
CA MET A 31 -9.93 17.32 -2.20
C MET A 31 -11.39 17.66 -2.53
N TYR A 32 -12.33 16.84 -2.06
CA TYR A 32 -13.76 16.92 -2.37
C TYR A 32 -14.61 16.87 -1.08
N PRO A 33 -14.58 17.90 -0.23
CA PRO A 33 -15.23 17.88 1.09
C PRO A 33 -16.76 17.84 1.05
N ASN A 34 -17.36 18.15 -0.10
CA ASN A 34 -18.81 18.14 -0.31
C ASN A 34 -19.30 16.88 -1.03
N ASP A 35 -18.40 15.94 -1.36
CA ASP A 35 -18.71 14.69 -2.05
C ASP A 35 -18.69 13.51 -1.07
N THR A 36 -19.46 12.47 -1.38
CA THR A 36 -19.45 11.23 -0.59
C THR A 36 -18.27 10.39 -1.04
N VAL A 37 -17.32 10.12 -0.15
CA VAL A 37 -16.13 9.30 -0.44
C VAL A 37 -16.15 8.07 0.46
N GLN A 38 -16.29 6.89 -0.13
CA GLN A 38 -16.38 5.63 0.59
C GLN A 38 -15.52 4.55 -0.07
N HIS A 39 -14.80 3.80 0.74
CA HIS A 39 -14.33 2.49 0.33
C HIS A 39 -15.49 1.51 0.19
N ILE A 40 -15.43 0.67 -0.81
CA ILE A 40 -16.40 -0.40 -1.01
C ILE A 40 -16.04 -1.53 -0.05
N ALA A 41 -16.99 -1.89 0.80
CA ALA A 41 -16.88 -3.03 1.71
C ALA A 41 -17.20 -4.35 0.99
N TYR A 42 -16.38 -4.69 0.00
CA TYR A 42 -16.45 -5.93 -0.76
C TYR A 42 -15.11 -6.67 -0.67
N LEU A 43 -15.17 -7.98 -0.46
CA LEU A 43 -14.02 -8.86 -0.50
C LEU A 43 -14.46 -10.18 -1.13
N GLU A 44 -13.91 -10.51 -2.28
CA GLU A 44 -14.22 -11.77 -2.96
C GLU A 44 -13.79 -12.97 -2.08
N GLN A 45 -14.52 -14.08 -2.18
CA GLN A 45 -14.40 -15.22 -1.26
C GLN A 45 -13.00 -15.85 -1.25
N SER A 46 -12.31 -15.93 -2.37
CA SER A 46 -10.96 -16.47 -2.44
C SER A 46 -9.91 -15.55 -1.81
N HIS A 47 -10.09 -14.23 -1.87
CA HIS A 47 -9.32 -13.30 -1.05
C HIS A 47 -9.59 -13.55 0.44
N TRP A 48 -10.86 -13.66 0.83
CA TRP A 48 -11.22 -13.97 2.22
C TRP A 48 -10.58 -15.27 2.69
N ASP A 49 -10.64 -16.33 1.86
CA ASP A 49 -10.07 -17.64 2.17
C ASP A 49 -8.55 -17.55 2.39
N SER A 50 -7.85 -16.78 1.57
CA SER A 50 -6.41 -16.58 1.67
C SER A 50 -5.98 -15.95 3.00
N TYR A 51 -6.72 -14.93 3.44
CA TYR A 51 -6.40 -14.21 4.66
C TYR A 51 -6.92 -14.89 5.94
N TYR A 52 -8.09 -15.54 5.89
CA TYR A 52 -8.85 -15.86 7.11
C TYR A 52 -9.22 -17.33 7.28
N LYS A 53 -9.15 -18.16 6.23
CA LYS A 53 -9.52 -19.59 6.33
C LYS A 53 -8.67 -20.35 7.35
N LYS A 54 -7.37 -20.04 7.40
CA LYS A 54 -6.40 -20.64 8.33
C LYS A 54 -6.17 -19.81 9.60
N ASP A 55 -6.54 -18.53 9.60
CA ASP A 55 -6.37 -17.61 10.72
C ASP A 55 -7.66 -16.82 11.01
N LYS A 56 -8.63 -17.50 11.63
CA LYS A 56 -9.90 -16.87 12.04
C LYS A 56 -9.70 -15.76 13.09
N LYS A 57 -8.58 -15.77 13.83
CA LYS A 57 -8.27 -14.70 14.80
C LYS A 57 -7.90 -13.41 14.08
N GLY A 58 -7.24 -13.50 12.92
CA GLY A 58 -6.93 -12.37 12.05
C GLY A 58 -8.16 -11.56 11.66
N TYR A 59 -9.30 -12.21 11.39
CA TYR A 59 -10.56 -11.53 11.02
C TYR A 59 -11.06 -10.60 12.14
N ASN A 60 -11.15 -11.12 13.38
CA ASN A 60 -11.66 -10.37 14.52
C ASN A 60 -10.75 -9.21 14.95
N CYS A 61 -9.47 -9.23 14.58
CA CYS A 61 -8.54 -8.16 14.96
C CYS A 61 -8.58 -7.00 13.96
N PHE A 62 -9.13 -7.23 12.77
CA PHE A 62 -9.27 -6.20 11.75
C PHE A 62 -10.60 -5.45 11.81
N SER A 63 -11.65 -6.05 12.37
CA SER A 63 -12.92 -5.34 12.62
C SER A 63 -12.73 -4.08 13.45
N TYR A 64 -11.70 -4.01 14.31
CA TYR A 64 -11.37 -2.82 15.09
C TYR A 64 -10.84 -1.63 14.27
N ASN A 65 -10.29 -1.87 13.07
CA ASN A 65 -9.83 -0.80 12.16
C ASN A 65 -10.88 -0.46 11.09
N TRP A 66 -12.00 -1.17 11.07
CA TRP A 66 -12.98 -1.12 9.99
C TRP A 66 -13.61 0.27 9.87
N ASP A 67 -14.14 0.77 10.99
CA ASP A 67 -14.84 2.06 11.06
C ASP A 67 -13.89 3.29 11.04
N GLU A 68 -12.56 3.07 10.96
CA GLU A 68 -11.57 4.16 10.84
C GLU A 68 -11.50 4.72 9.41
N ILE A 69 -12.01 3.96 8.42
CA ILE A 69 -12.10 4.34 7.01
C ILE A 69 -13.59 4.53 6.68
N SER A 70 -13.95 5.62 5.99
CA SER A 70 -15.31 5.77 5.47
C SER A 70 -15.60 4.68 4.44
N HIS A 71 -16.63 3.86 4.65
CA HIS A 71 -16.96 2.73 3.77
C HIS A 71 -18.48 2.54 3.60
N THR A 72 -18.86 1.71 2.63
CA THR A 72 -20.25 1.25 2.43
C THR A 72 -20.67 0.22 3.48
N CYS A 73 -21.95 -0.16 3.51
CA CYS A 73 -22.30 -1.45 4.12
C CYS A 73 -21.61 -2.60 3.36
N GLN A 74 -21.43 -3.74 4.02
CA GLN A 74 -20.85 -4.91 3.39
C GLN A 74 -21.69 -5.34 2.18
N MET A 75 -21.04 -5.50 1.04
CA MET A 75 -21.66 -5.85 -0.23
C MET A 75 -21.26 -7.27 -0.64
N ASN A 76 -22.20 -8.00 -1.24
CA ASN A 76 -21.88 -9.12 -2.11
C ASN A 76 -21.63 -8.65 -3.55
N GLU A 77 -21.21 -9.56 -4.41
CA GLU A 77 -20.91 -9.32 -5.84
C GLU A 77 -22.06 -8.60 -6.55
N LYS A 78 -23.29 -9.12 -6.48
CA LYS A 78 -24.46 -8.50 -7.13
C LYS A 78 -24.75 -7.10 -6.59
N GLN A 79 -24.52 -6.86 -5.30
CA GLN A 79 -24.70 -5.51 -4.73
C GLN A 79 -23.65 -4.54 -5.26
N LEU A 80 -22.39 -4.96 -5.36
CA LEU A 80 -21.32 -4.18 -5.98
C LEU A 80 -21.67 -3.83 -7.44
N GLU A 81 -22.03 -4.82 -8.25
CA GLU A 81 -22.36 -4.65 -9.68
C GLU A 81 -23.54 -3.69 -9.90
N ASN A 82 -24.53 -3.71 -9.00
CA ASN A 82 -25.74 -2.89 -9.09
C ASN A 82 -25.60 -1.50 -8.45
N GLU A 83 -24.56 -1.24 -7.66
CA GLU A 83 -24.41 0.01 -6.95
C GLU A 83 -23.97 1.14 -7.92
N PRO A 84 -24.74 2.24 -8.04
CA PRO A 84 -24.36 3.33 -8.93
C PRO A 84 -23.25 4.19 -8.32
N TRP A 85 -22.26 4.55 -9.14
CA TRP A 85 -21.16 5.44 -8.78
C TRP A 85 -20.97 6.54 -9.82
N ASP A 86 -20.78 7.78 -9.36
CA ASP A 86 -20.37 8.87 -10.26
C ASP A 86 -18.90 8.71 -10.67
N VAL A 87 -18.07 8.30 -9.71
CA VAL A 87 -16.68 7.91 -9.94
C VAL A 87 -16.38 6.65 -9.13
N LEU A 88 -15.80 5.63 -9.75
CA LEU A 88 -15.24 4.48 -9.05
C LEU A 88 -13.73 4.42 -9.32
N ILE A 89 -12.97 4.32 -8.24
CA ILE A 89 -11.51 4.23 -8.27
C ILE A 89 -11.11 2.82 -7.88
N THR A 90 -10.37 2.11 -8.72
CA THR A 90 -9.74 0.86 -8.32
C THR A 90 -8.29 1.10 -7.87
N GLY A 91 -7.86 0.35 -6.86
CA GLY A 91 -6.56 0.53 -6.24
C GLY A 91 -6.60 1.43 -4.99
N ALA A 92 -5.45 1.80 -4.43
CA ALA A 92 -4.11 1.36 -4.81
C ALA A 92 -3.82 -0.06 -4.30
N ASP A 93 -2.53 -0.37 -4.16
CA ASP A 93 -1.97 -1.67 -3.77
C ASP A 93 -1.83 -2.67 -4.92
N SER A 94 -1.47 -3.90 -4.55
CA SER A 94 -1.03 -4.99 -5.39
C SER A 94 -2.18 -5.74 -6.08
N ILE A 95 -3.25 -5.01 -6.38
CA ILE A 95 -4.53 -5.61 -6.80
C ILE A 95 -4.46 -6.28 -8.17
N TRP A 96 -3.44 -5.98 -8.98
CA TRP A 96 -3.23 -6.61 -10.28
C TRP A 96 -2.25 -7.79 -10.26
N GLU A 97 -1.48 -7.99 -9.17
CA GLU A 97 -0.60 -9.17 -9.03
C GLU A 97 -1.42 -10.45 -9.00
N GLU A 98 -2.49 -10.44 -8.21
CA GLU A 98 -3.34 -11.60 -7.97
C GLU A 98 -4.06 -12.09 -9.24
N ILE A 99 -4.19 -11.20 -10.20
CA ILE A 99 -4.82 -11.45 -11.48
C ILE A 99 -3.86 -12.14 -12.45
N LEU A 100 -2.55 -11.84 -12.34
CA LEU A 100 -1.52 -12.53 -13.11
C LEU A 100 -1.20 -13.91 -12.53
N THR A 101 -1.21 -14.04 -11.20
CA THR A 101 -0.93 -15.32 -10.53
C THR A 101 -2.12 -16.27 -10.53
N GLY A 102 -3.34 -15.73 -10.72
CA GLY A 102 -4.60 -16.48 -10.64
C GLY A 102 -4.93 -16.93 -9.21
N ALA A 103 -4.21 -16.45 -8.20
CA ALA A 103 -4.30 -16.94 -6.83
C ALA A 103 -5.68 -16.74 -6.20
N PHE A 104 -6.41 -15.70 -6.62
CA PHE A 104 -7.73 -15.34 -6.07
C PHE A 104 -8.86 -15.44 -7.07
N LYS A 105 -8.93 -16.57 -7.80
CA LYS A 105 -9.95 -16.86 -8.82
C LYS A 105 -10.15 -15.73 -9.85
N SER A 106 -9.17 -14.84 -9.93
CA SER A 106 -9.19 -13.62 -10.73
C SER A 106 -10.42 -12.75 -10.47
N ASP A 107 -10.54 -12.12 -9.30
CA ASP A 107 -11.54 -11.08 -9.04
C ASP A 107 -11.43 -9.94 -10.08
N TRP A 108 -12.26 -10.01 -11.12
CA TRP A 108 -12.14 -9.17 -12.30
C TRP A 108 -12.63 -7.73 -12.06
N HIS A 109 -13.36 -7.46 -10.97
CA HIS A 109 -13.76 -6.11 -10.58
C HIS A 109 -12.53 -5.21 -10.37
N LEU A 110 -11.43 -5.76 -9.85
CA LEU A 110 -10.17 -5.04 -9.62
C LEU A 110 -9.46 -4.58 -10.92
N VAL A 111 -9.84 -5.13 -12.08
CA VAL A 111 -9.41 -4.67 -13.42
C VAL A 111 -10.55 -4.04 -14.21
N GLY A 112 -11.62 -3.61 -13.56
CA GLY A 112 -12.67 -2.81 -14.21
C GLY A 112 -13.74 -3.62 -14.93
N ASN A 113 -13.77 -4.95 -14.78
CA ASN A 113 -14.87 -5.76 -15.28
C ASN A 113 -16.07 -5.75 -14.34
N ASP A 114 -17.24 -6.08 -14.89
CA ASP A 114 -18.48 -6.28 -14.12
C ASP A 114 -18.89 -5.08 -13.25
N LEU A 115 -18.65 -3.86 -13.76
CA LEU A 115 -19.00 -2.59 -13.10
C LEU A 115 -19.93 -1.73 -13.99
N PRO A 116 -21.12 -2.22 -14.37
CA PRO A 116 -21.95 -1.60 -15.39
C PRO A 116 -22.59 -0.26 -14.98
N ASN A 117 -22.69 0.02 -13.67
CA ASN A 117 -23.36 1.21 -13.13
C ASN A 117 -22.39 2.33 -12.71
N VAL A 118 -21.17 2.31 -13.23
CA VAL A 118 -20.13 3.31 -12.98
C VAL A 118 -20.10 4.31 -14.12
N LYS A 119 -20.27 5.61 -13.83
CA LYS A 119 -20.21 6.67 -14.86
C LYS A 119 -18.80 7.01 -15.29
N LYS A 120 -17.85 7.00 -14.34
CA LYS A 120 -16.42 7.20 -14.59
C LYS A 120 -15.60 6.21 -13.79
N LEU A 121 -14.81 5.38 -14.48
CA LEU A 121 -13.98 4.35 -13.89
C LEU A 121 -12.51 4.72 -14.05
N ILE A 122 -11.78 4.86 -12.94
CA ILE A 122 -10.35 5.21 -12.96
C ILE A 122 -9.53 4.23 -12.11
N SER A 123 -8.26 4.03 -12.44
CA SER A 123 -7.33 3.33 -11.56
C SER A 123 -6.36 4.32 -10.90
N TYR A 124 -6.12 4.16 -9.61
CA TYR A 124 -5.11 4.93 -8.89
C TYR A 124 -4.05 4.03 -8.25
N ALA A 125 -2.82 4.12 -8.75
CA ALA A 125 -1.66 3.40 -8.24
C ALA A 125 -1.83 1.87 -7.97
N PRO A 126 -2.55 1.07 -8.80
CA PRO A 126 -2.44 -0.37 -8.72
C PRO A 126 -1.03 -0.83 -9.11
N SER A 127 -0.67 -2.01 -8.64
CA SER A 127 0.58 -2.69 -8.97
C SER A 127 0.33 -4.13 -9.38
N SER A 128 0.98 -4.56 -10.46
CA SER A 128 0.92 -5.94 -10.96
C SER A 128 1.92 -6.88 -10.28
N GLY A 129 2.76 -6.38 -9.37
CA GLY A 129 3.83 -7.19 -8.79
C GLY A 129 4.85 -7.59 -9.86
N ILE A 130 5.10 -8.89 -10.00
CA ILE A 130 6.09 -9.40 -10.96
C ILE A 130 5.48 -9.49 -12.36
N PHE A 131 6.13 -8.84 -13.33
CA PHE A 131 5.84 -8.99 -14.75
C PHE A 131 7.16 -9.00 -15.54
N SER A 132 7.48 -10.15 -16.13
CA SER A 132 8.68 -10.39 -16.93
C SER A 132 8.60 -9.79 -18.33
N GLY A 133 7.40 -9.35 -18.74
CA GLY A 133 7.15 -8.89 -20.09
C GLY A 133 6.80 -10.00 -21.06
N ASN A 134 6.92 -11.28 -20.69
CA ASN A 134 6.52 -12.45 -21.50
C ASN A 134 5.38 -13.26 -20.89
N ASP A 135 4.88 -12.82 -19.73
CA ASP A 135 3.78 -13.51 -19.05
C ASP A 135 2.52 -13.53 -19.90
N TYR A 136 1.73 -14.59 -19.74
CA TYR A 136 0.42 -14.69 -20.36
C TYR A 136 -0.51 -13.65 -19.72
N ILE A 137 -1.09 -12.78 -20.55
CA ILE A 137 -2.09 -11.81 -20.13
C ILE A 137 -3.44 -12.33 -20.61
N SER A 138 -4.37 -12.56 -19.68
CA SER A 138 -5.69 -13.07 -20.04
C SER A 138 -6.50 -12.02 -20.81
N GLN A 139 -7.41 -12.48 -21.66
CA GLN A 139 -8.34 -11.61 -22.37
C GLN A 139 -9.23 -10.79 -21.41
N GLN A 140 -9.48 -11.31 -20.20
CA GLN A 140 -10.25 -10.60 -19.17
C GLN A 140 -9.52 -9.36 -18.66
N VAL A 141 -8.20 -9.44 -18.46
CA VAL A 141 -7.37 -8.27 -18.11
C VAL A 141 -7.42 -7.23 -19.22
N ALA A 142 -7.19 -7.65 -20.47
CA ALA A 142 -7.21 -6.73 -21.61
C ALA A 142 -8.58 -6.07 -21.81
N THR A 143 -9.66 -6.81 -21.58
CA THR A 143 -11.03 -6.30 -21.68
C THR A 143 -11.33 -5.32 -20.57
N GLY A 144 -10.95 -5.63 -19.34
CA GLY A 144 -11.15 -4.76 -18.18
C GLY A 144 -10.35 -3.47 -18.26
N LEU A 145 -9.06 -3.54 -18.58
CA LEU A 145 -8.20 -2.36 -18.68
C LEU A 145 -8.70 -1.35 -19.72
N LYS A 146 -9.33 -1.80 -20.82
CA LYS A 146 -9.92 -0.93 -21.85
C LYS A 146 -11.19 -0.19 -21.40
N LYS A 147 -11.78 -0.54 -20.25
CA LYS A 147 -12.99 0.09 -19.70
C LYS A 147 -12.69 1.31 -18.83
N TYR A 148 -11.44 1.50 -18.40
CA TYR A 148 -11.06 2.66 -17.60
C TYR A 148 -11.06 3.93 -18.46
N ASP A 149 -11.65 5.01 -17.93
CA ASP A 149 -11.57 6.35 -18.50
C ASP A 149 -10.19 6.98 -18.29
N ALA A 150 -9.50 6.60 -17.21
CA ALA A 150 -8.13 7.01 -16.92
C ALA A 150 -7.39 5.97 -16.09
N ILE A 151 -6.16 5.64 -16.50
CA ILE A 151 -5.30 4.68 -15.82
C ILE A 151 -4.07 5.40 -15.29
N SER A 152 -3.78 5.24 -14.00
CA SER A 152 -2.44 5.45 -13.45
C SER A 152 -1.98 4.17 -12.77
N VAL A 153 -0.68 4.03 -12.53
CA VAL A 153 -0.04 2.84 -11.95
C VAL A 153 1.04 3.22 -10.94
N ARG A 154 1.41 2.30 -10.06
CA ARG A 154 2.37 2.58 -8.97
C ARG A 154 3.85 2.48 -9.37
N ASP A 155 4.15 1.68 -10.39
CA ASP A 155 5.53 1.32 -10.74
C ASP A 155 5.70 1.08 -12.24
N ASN A 156 6.96 1.13 -12.69
CA ASN A 156 7.33 0.97 -14.10
C ASN A 156 7.01 -0.44 -14.64
N THR A 157 7.04 -1.47 -13.79
CA THR A 157 6.67 -2.84 -14.17
C THR A 157 5.19 -2.90 -14.57
N THR A 158 4.33 -2.27 -13.80
CA THR A 158 2.90 -2.19 -14.06
C THR A 158 2.59 -1.30 -15.27
N ARG A 159 3.34 -0.21 -15.46
CA ARG A 159 3.27 0.62 -16.68
C ARG A 159 3.57 -0.20 -17.93
N MET A 160 4.60 -1.04 -17.88
CA MET A 160 4.95 -1.96 -18.97
C MET A 160 3.83 -2.97 -19.26
N LEU A 161 3.18 -3.49 -18.21
CA LEU A 161 2.00 -4.35 -18.36
C LEU A 161 0.86 -3.64 -19.09
N VAL A 162 0.48 -2.43 -18.68
CA VAL A 162 -0.58 -1.66 -19.34
C VAL A 162 -0.22 -1.41 -20.82
N LYS A 163 1.03 -0.98 -21.08
CA LYS A 163 1.51 -0.72 -22.43
C LYS A 163 1.45 -1.95 -23.33
N LYS A 164 1.84 -3.11 -22.83
CA LYS A 164 1.78 -4.37 -23.58
C LYS A 164 0.34 -4.86 -23.79
N THR A 165 -0.53 -4.64 -22.82
CA THR A 165 -1.90 -5.18 -22.83
C THR A 165 -2.85 -4.38 -23.73
N ILE A 166 -2.83 -3.05 -23.62
CA ILE A 166 -3.79 -2.18 -24.30
C ILE A 166 -3.15 -1.07 -25.14
N GLY A 167 -1.81 -0.98 -25.18
CA GLY A 167 -1.09 0.02 -25.99
C GLY A 167 -0.95 1.40 -25.34
N GLU A 168 -1.53 1.61 -24.16
CA GLU A 168 -1.52 2.89 -23.45
C GLU A 168 -0.29 3.08 -22.58
N ASP A 169 0.17 4.32 -22.47
CA ASP A 169 1.31 4.68 -21.64
C ASP A 169 0.83 5.29 -20.32
N ALA A 170 0.50 4.45 -19.35
CA ALA A 170 -0.05 4.88 -18.08
C ALA A 170 0.99 5.65 -17.24
N PRO A 171 0.66 6.83 -16.70
CA PRO A 171 1.54 7.56 -15.80
C PRO A 171 1.78 6.80 -14.49
N VAL A 172 3.02 6.91 -14.01
CA VAL A 172 3.42 6.39 -12.70
C VAL A 172 3.16 7.46 -11.64
N VAL A 173 2.39 7.11 -10.62
CA VAL A 173 1.99 8.00 -9.51
C VAL A 173 2.46 7.43 -8.17
N LEU A 174 2.54 8.28 -7.16
CA LEU A 174 2.90 7.86 -5.81
C LEU A 174 1.79 7.02 -5.17
N ASP A 175 2.23 6.05 -4.38
CA ASP A 175 1.37 5.30 -3.46
C ASP A 175 0.66 6.28 -2.50
N PRO A 176 -0.65 6.08 -2.21
CA PRO A 176 -1.40 6.93 -1.30
C PRO A 176 -0.73 7.15 0.06
N ALA A 177 0.02 6.17 0.58
CA ALA A 177 0.71 6.28 1.86
C ALA A 177 1.75 7.43 1.90
N LEU A 178 2.19 7.95 0.74
CA LEU A 178 3.05 9.14 0.64
C LEU A 178 2.29 10.42 0.26
N LEU A 179 1.01 10.32 -0.12
CA LEU A 179 0.15 11.48 -0.40
C LEU A 179 -0.43 12.08 0.87
N TRP A 180 -0.83 11.25 1.83
CA TRP A 180 -1.34 11.72 3.12
C TRP A 180 -0.20 12.09 4.06
N ASP A 181 -0.35 13.19 4.79
CA ASP A 181 0.63 13.60 5.82
C ASP A 181 0.19 13.04 7.18
N PHE A 182 0.72 11.87 7.53
CA PHE A 182 0.38 11.20 8.79
C PHE A 182 0.94 11.94 10.02
N SER A 183 1.94 12.81 9.86
CA SER A 183 2.45 13.60 10.98
C SER A 183 1.41 14.61 11.51
N SER A 184 0.49 15.04 10.63
CA SER A 184 -0.62 15.95 10.94
C SER A 184 -1.91 15.22 11.36
N ASP A 185 -1.94 13.90 11.26
CA ASP A 185 -3.14 13.10 11.49
C ASP A 185 -3.36 12.82 12.98
N LYS A 186 -4.46 13.36 13.53
CA LYS A 186 -4.82 13.24 14.95
C LYS A 186 -5.30 11.84 15.35
N ASN A 187 -5.63 10.98 14.37
CA ASN A 187 -6.08 9.63 14.64
C ASN A 187 -4.92 8.69 14.98
N VAL A 188 -3.70 9.01 14.52
CA VAL A 188 -2.49 8.22 14.81
C VAL A 188 -2.25 8.11 16.31
N LYS A 189 -2.10 6.88 16.79
CA LYS A 189 -1.93 6.58 18.22
C LYS A 189 -0.46 6.37 18.55
N LYS A 190 0.24 7.45 18.92
CA LYS A 190 1.65 7.37 19.33
C LYS A 190 1.81 6.52 20.57
N THR A 191 2.90 5.75 20.61
CA THR A 191 3.25 4.90 21.75
C THR A 191 4.01 5.69 22.81
N TYR A 192 4.01 5.20 24.05
CA TYR A 192 4.84 5.71 25.14
C TYR A 192 6.26 5.11 25.14
N LEU A 193 6.49 4.09 24.30
CA LEU A 193 7.82 3.52 24.10
C LEU A 193 8.76 4.55 23.50
N ASN A 194 10.02 4.53 23.93
CA ASN A 194 11.08 5.40 23.46
C ASN A 194 12.38 4.61 23.26
N LYS A 195 13.36 5.21 22.57
CA LYS A 195 14.69 4.62 22.31
C LYS A 195 14.62 3.23 21.69
N TYR A 196 13.95 3.12 20.55
CA TYR A 196 13.85 1.86 19.82
C TYR A 196 13.92 2.04 18.31
N ILE A 197 14.25 0.93 17.66
CA ILE A 197 14.15 0.71 16.23
C ILE A 197 12.90 -0.12 15.97
N ALA A 198 12.02 0.38 15.10
CA ALA A 198 10.88 -0.40 14.64
C ALA A 198 11.32 -1.36 13.52
N VAL A 199 11.18 -2.66 13.75
CA VAL A 199 11.47 -3.72 12.79
C VAL A 199 10.16 -4.18 12.15
N TYR A 200 10.04 -4.04 10.83
CA TYR A 200 8.84 -4.43 10.09
C TYR A 200 9.18 -5.20 8.81
N GLY A 201 9.03 -6.52 8.86
CA GLY A 201 9.25 -7.40 7.71
C GLY A 201 9.74 -8.78 8.11
N ALA A 202 10.13 -9.53 7.09
CA ALA A 202 10.65 -10.89 7.18
C ALA A 202 11.71 -11.14 6.08
N ASN A 203 12.23 -12.37 6.01
CA ASN A 203 13.16 -12.86 4.97
C ASN A 203 14.49 -12.08 4.90
N TRP A 204 15.05 -11.77 6.06
CA TRP A 204 16.31 -11.06 6.20
C TRP A 204 17.49 -12.02 6.05
N SER A 205 18.60 -11.53 5.48
CA SER A 205 19.87 -12.26 5.53
C SER A 205 20.43 -12.26 6.97
N LEU A 206 21.14 -13.33 7.37
CA LEU A 206 21.81 -13.37 8.68
C LEU A 206 22.78 -12.19 8.86
N ARG A 207 23.51 -11.86 7.80
CA ARG A 207 24.39 -10.68 7.76
C ARG A 207 23.65 -9.38 8.06
N PHE A 208 22.48 -9.17 7.45
CA PHE A 208 21.67 -7.99 7.71
C PHE A 208 21.19 -7.93 9.16
N ILE A 209 20.72 -9.07 9.71
CA ILE A 209 20.32 -9.16 11.13
C ILE A 209 21.48 -8.79 12.05
N ASP A 210 22.68 -9.34 11.81
CA ASP A 210 23.86 -9.07 12.64
C ASP A 210 24.25 -7.58 12.61
N ASN A 211 24.20 -6.96 11.42
CA ASN A 211 24.43 -5.52 11.28
C ASN A 211 23.38 -4.69 12.02
N VAL A 212 22.09 -5.05 11.94
CA VAL A 212 21.03 -4.36 12.68
C VAL A 212 21.23 -4.47 14.19
N LYS A 213 21.58 -5.65 14.70
CA LYS A 213 21.88 -5.85 16.13
C LYS A 213 23.07 -5.01 16.60
N LYS A 214 24.14 -4.98 15.80
CA LYS A 214 25.31 -4.15 16.08
C LYS A 214 24.92 -2.66 16.11
N TYR A 215 24.21 -2.19 15.10
CA TYR A 215 23.73 -0.81 14.98
C TYR A 215 22.87 -0.38 16.17
N ALA A 216 21.96 -1.25 16.61
CA ALA A 216 21.10 -1.02 17.76
C ALA A 216 21.90 -0.94 19.07
N LYS A 217 22.83 -1.89 19.27
CA LYS A 217 23.70 -1.94 20.47
C LYS A 217 24.57 -0.70 20.60
N GLU A 218 25.19 -0.25 19.51
CA GLU A 218 26.05 0.95 19.50
C GLU A 218 25.28 2.24 19.83
N ARG A 219 23.96 2.25 19.63
CA ARG A 219 23.08 3.40 19.87
C ARG A 219 22.19 3.24 21.10
N GLU A 220 22.36 2.17 21.87
CA GLU A 220 21.54 1.84 23.03
C GLU A 220 20.02 1.80 22.73
N LEU A 221 19.66 1.32 21.53
CA LEU A 221 18.27 1.22 21.09
C LEU A 221 17.75 -0.21 21.22
N LYS A 222 16.50 -0.36 21.66
CA LYS A 222 15.79 -1.65 21.63
C LYS A 222 15.33 -1.99 20.21
N LEU A 223 15.34 -3.26 19.85
CA LEU A 223 14.73 -3.78 18.63
C LEU A 223 13.29 -4.21 18.94
N ILE A 224 12.32 -3.58 18.28
CA ILE A 224 10.90 -3.90 18.47
C ILE A 224 10.28 -4.29 17.13
N SER A 225 9.93 -5.56 16.98
CA SER A 225 9.21 -6.06 15.80
C SER A 225 7.73 -5.72 15.89
N ILE A 226 7.17 -5.14 14.81
CA ILE A 226 5.80 -4.62 14.79
C ILE A 226 4.96 -5.26 13.67
N GLY A 227 4.21 -6.33 13.97
CA GLY A 227 3.37 -7.03 13.00
C GLY A 227 3.93 -8.33 12.44
N PHE A 228 5.18 -8.64 12.81
CA PHE A 228 5.87 -9.89 12.54
C PHE A 228 6.49 -10.41 13.84
N ILE A 229 6.69 -11.73 13.93
CA ILE A 229 7.52 -12.31 14.98
C ILE A 229 8.93 -12.43 14.43
N ASN A 230 9.84 -11.64 15.00
CA ASN A 230 11.27 -11.72 14.71
C ASN A 230 11.98 -12.06 16.03
N GLU A 231 12.38 -13.32 16.21
CA GLU A 231 12.99 -13.83 17.46
C GLU A 231 14.31 -13.14 17.83
N TRP A 232 14.89 -12.41 16.88
CA TRP A 232 16.11 -11.65 17.06
C TRP A 232 15.88 -10.22 17.59
N CYS A 233 14.62 -9.81 17.79
CA CYS A 233 14.23 -8.54 18.42
C CYS A 233 13.99 -8.72 19.93
N ASP A 234 14.14 -7.65 20.71
CA ASP A 234 13.90 -7.65 22.16
C ASP A 234 12.40 -7.81 22.50
N ILE A 235 11.54 -7.23 21.67
CA ILE A 235 10.07 -7.30 21.78
C ILE A 235 9.51 -7.59 20.39
N SER A 236 8.48 -8.44 20.31
CA SER A 236 7.73 -8.69 19.07
C SER A 236 6.24 -8.59 19.31
N PHE A 237 5.60 -7.61 18.67
CA PHE A 237 4.14 -7.53 18.55
C PHE A 237 3.69 -8.29 17.31
N ARG A 238 2.73 -9.20 17.48
CA ARG A 238 2.05 -9.91 16.39
C ARG A 238 1.18 -8.94 15.61
N ARG A 239 0.80 -9.36 14.40
CA ARG A 239 -0.10 -8.61 13.52
C ARG A 239 -1.47 -8.29 14.15
N ASN A 240 -1.90 -9.10 15.10
CA ASN A 240 -3.20 -8.96 15.73
C ASN A 240 -3.15 -8.28 17.11
N GLU A 241 -1.96 -7.79 17.52
CA GLU A 241 -1.74 -7.10 18.79
C GLU A 241 -1.65 -5.57 18.65
N LEU A 242 -1.59 -5.06 17.42
CA LEU A 242 -1.64 -3.62 17.14
C LEU A 242 -2.77 -3.33 16.15
N ARG A 243 -3.46 -2.22 16.36
CA ARG A 243 -4.34 -1.60 15.37
C ARG A 243 -3.50 -0.87 14.32
N SER A 244 -4.08 -0.58 13.16
CA SER A 244 -3.33 0.07 12.08
C SER A 244 -2.80 1.45 12.47
N LEU A 245 -3.61 2.27 13.15
CA LEU A 245 -3.18 3.59 13.65
C LEU A 245 -2.16 3.51 14.80
N GLU A 246 -2.13 2.40 15.55
CA GLU A 246 -1.11 2.13 16.57
C GLU A 246 0.21 1.68 15.90
N TRP A 247 0.14 0.83 14.88
CA TRP A 247 1.29 0.44 14.07
C TRP A 247 1.95 1.66 13.41
N ILE A 248 1.15 2.57 12.85
CA ILE A 248 1.64 3.87 12.34
C ILE A 248 2.29 4.69 13.47
N GLY A 249 1.69 4.70 14.67
CA GLY A 249 2.23 5.41 15.84
C GLY A 249 3.54 4.81 16.36
N MET A 250 3.73 3.49 16.25
CA MET A 250 4.99 2.80 16.52
C MET A 250 6.07 3.19 15.52
N ILE A 251 5.74 3.46 14.26
CA ILE A 251 6.71 3.99 13.29
C ILE A 251 7.03 5.46 13.60
N ALA A 252 6.01 6.26 13.87
CA ALA A 252 6.15 7.68 14.17
C ALA A 252 7.06 7.95 15.38
N SER A 253 7.05 7.06 16.38
CA SER A 253 7.77 7.23 17.64
C SER A 253 9.15 6.55 17.65
N ALA A 254 9.51 5.78 16.62
CA ALA A 254 10.80 5.11 16.52
C ALA A 254 11.94 6.07 16.18
N GLU A 255 13.16 5.75 16.62
CA GLU A 255 14.40 6.48 16.26
C GLU A 255 14.92 6.07 14.87
N CYS A 256 14.60 4.85 14.43
CA CYS A 256 14.97 4.30 13.14
C CYS A 256 13.98 3.20 12.74
N ILE A 257 13.82 2.99 11.42
CA ILE A 257 13.00 1.93 10.84
C ILE A 257 13.89 0.90 10.15
N VAL A 258 13.73 -0.37 10.48
CA VAL A 258 14.30 -1.49 9.74
C VAL A 258 13.16 -2.19 9.02
N THR A 259 13.18 -2.24 7.69
CA THR A 259 12.06 -2.78 6.92
C THR A 259 12.51 -3.57 5.70
N SER A 260 11.84 -4.68 5.42
CA SER A 260 11.93 -5.39 4.12
C SER A 260 10.64 -5.27 3.31
N THR A 261 9.69 -4.49 3.80
CA THR A 261 8.37 -4.29 3.19
C THR A 261 8.28 -2.95 2.48
N PHE A 262 7.45 -2.88 1.44
CA PHE A 262 7.17 -1.65 0.71
C PHE A 262 6.50 -0.59 1.60
N HIS A 263 5.42 -0.92 2.29
CA HIS A 263 4.71 0.06 3.12
C HIS A 263 5.49 0.47 4.39
N GLY A 264 6.37 -0.39 4.91
CA GLY A 264 7.33 0.02 5.95
C GLY A 264 8.30 1.09 5.46
N LEU A 265 8.79 0.95 4.22
CA LEU A 265 9.60 1.99 3.57
C LEU A 265 8.79 3.28 3.39
N MET A 266 7.55 3.20 2.90
CA MET A 266 6.69 4.37 2.68
C MET A 266 6.48 5.14 3.98
N MET A 267 6.14 4.44 5.06
CA MET A 267 5.88 5.08 6.35
C MET A 267 7.15 5.66 6.97
N GLY A 268 8.30 5.00 6.83
CA GLY A 268 9.59 5.58 7.24
C GLY A 268 9.91 6.88 6.49
N LEU A 269 9.65 6.92 5.18
CA LEU A 269 9.83 8.13 4.36
C LEU A 269 8.84 9.23 4.75
N ASN A 270 7.56 8.89 4.97
CA ASN A 270 6.51 9.83 5.37
C ASN A 270 6.90 10.59 6.65
N TYR A 271 7.45 9.88 7.63
CA TYR A 271 7.92 10.45 8.89
C TYR A 271 9.37 10.93 8.89
N ARG A 272 10.07 10.87 7.75
CA ARG A 272 11.50 11.24 7.63
C ARG A 272 12.40 10.56 8.66
N LYS A 273 12.18 9.28 8.93
CA LYS A 273 12.97 8.48 9.89
C LYS A 273 14.21 7.92 9.23
N PRO A 274 15.38 7.82 9.90
CA PRO A 274 16.46 6.95 9.41
C PRO A 274 15.94 5.55 9.07
N ILE A 275 16.25 5.03 7.88
CA ILE A 275 15.77 3.73 7.40
C ILE A 275 16.95 2.82 7.09
N LYS A 276 16.87 1.57 7.54
CA LYS A 276 17.67 0.46 7.04
C LYS A 276 16.75 -0.48 6.24
N PHE A 277 16.76 -0.32 4.91
CA PHE A 277 15.87 -1.05 4.01
C PHE A 277 16.56 -2.30 3.46
N CYS A 278 15.95 -3.47 3.64
CA CYS A 278 16.40 -4.74 3.07
C CYS A 278 15.48 -5.10 1.89
N GLN A 279 15.91 -4.80 0.66
CA GLN A 279 15.09 -5.13 -0.51
C GLN A 279 15.09 -6.65 -0.75
N ILE A 280 13.93 -7.28 -0.58
CA ILE A 280 13.70 -8.70 -0.91
C ILE A 280 13.05 -8.84 -2.29
N ASP A 281 13.22 -9.98 -2.94
CA ASP A 281 12.74 -10.21 -4.33
C ASP A 281 11.25 -9.90 -4.52
N TYR A 282 10.39 -10.35 -3.60
CA TYR A 282 8.95 -10.11 -3.65
C TYR A 282 8.58 -8.62 -3.62
N VAL A 283 9.40 -7.78 -2.98
CA VAL A 283 9.18 -6.33 -2.83
C VAL A 283 9.90 -5.53 -3.92
N LYS A 284 10.90 -6.11 -4.59
CA LYS A 284 11.75 -5.44 -5.57
C LYS A 284 10.95 -4.72 -6.64
N ASN A 285 9.98 -5.39 -7.27
CA ASN A 285 9.24 -4.81 -8.39
C ASN A 285 8.41 -3.57 -8.02
N ARG A 286 7.93 -3.51 -6.78
CA ARG A 286 7.13 -2.39 -6.25
C ARG A 286 8.01 -1.27 -5.73
N SER A 287 9.14 -1.63 -5.13
CA SER A 287 10.04 -0.69 -4.48
C SER A 287 11.01 -0.03 -5.47
N GLN A 288 11.47 -0.75 -6.50
CA GLN A 288 12.58 -0.32 -7.36
C GLN A 288 12.35 1.06 -7.99
N THR A 289 11.15 1.31 -8.52
CA THR A 289 10.79 2.60 -9.12
C THR A 289 10.98 3.75 -8.12
N LEU A 290 10.60 3.54 -6.86
CA LEU A 290 10.77 4.54 -5.81
C LEU A 290 12.24 4.66 -5.37
N LEU A 291 12.95 3.54 -5.21
CA LEU A 291 14.36 3.53 -4.84
C LEU A 291 15.19 4.34 -5.83
N GLU A 292 14.97 4.15 -7.13
CA GLU A 292 15.66 4.89 -8.20
C GLU A 292 15.30 6.37 -8.18
N MET A 293 14.01 6.69 -8.08
CA MET A 293 13.52 8.06 -8.05
C MET A 293 14.11 8.85 -6.87
N CYS A 294 14.14 8.23 -5.69
CA CYS A 294 14.56 8.87 -4.44
C CYS A 294 16.01 8.60 -4.02
N ARG A 295 16.74 7.74 -4.75
CA ARG A 295 18.10 7.27 -4.40
C ARG A 295 18.17 6.64 -3.01
N ILE A 296 17.18 5.82 -2.68
CA ILE A 296 17.13 5.11 -1.40
C ILE A 296 18.08 3.91 -1.47
N PRO A 297 19.04 3.77 -0.53
CA PRO A 297 19.97 2.66 -0.54
C PRO A 297 19.28 1.34 -0.19
N ASN A 298 19.79 0.24 -0.75
CA ASN A 298 19.51 -1.10 -0.23
C ASN A 298 20.57 -1.46 0.81
N ASN A 299 20.18 -1.45 2.08
CA ASN A 299 21.07 -1.68 3.20
C ASN A 299 21.46 -3.14 3.43
N ASP A 300 20.89 -4.08 2.67
CA ASP A 300 21.46 -5.43 2.56
C ASP A 300 22.77 -5.44 1.75
N ILE A 301 22.98 -4.46 0.87
CA ILE A 301 24.23 -4.30 0.08
C ILE A 301 25.21 -3.40 0.83
N ASP A 302 24.77 -2.21 1.25
CA ASP A 302 25.56 -1.24 2.00
C ASP A 302 24.80 -0.77 3.23
N PHE A 303 25.12 -1.36 4.38
CA PHE A 303 24.41 -1.10 5.62
C PHE A 303 24.65 0.32 6.13
N GLU A 304 25.80 0.93 5.87
CA GLU A 304 26.14 2.27 6.38
C GLU A 304 25.51 3.38 5.54
N ALA A 305 25.16 3.10 4.28
CA ALA A 305 24.48 4.07 3.42
C ALA A 305 23.21 4.65 4.08
N GLU A 306 23.06 5.97 3.97
CA GLU A 306 21.96 6.73 4.53
C GLU A 306 21.14 7.40 3.42
N ILE A 307 19.86 7.66 3.70
CA ILE A 307 18.98 8.39 2.80
C ILE A 307 19.36 9.87 2.82
N ASN A 308 19.65 10.44 1.65
CA ASN A 308 19.74 11.89 1.50
C ASN A 308 18.31 12.47 1.46
N TYR A 309 17.84 12.95 2.62
CA TYR A 309 16.49 13.50 2.73
C TYR A 309 16.28 14.78 1.93
N ASP A 310 17.28 15.64 1.77
CA ASP A 310 17.13 16.86 0.96
C ASP A 310 16.78 16.54 -0.51
N TYR A 311 17.47 15.55 -1.08
CA TYR A 311 17.15 15.05 -2.42
C TYR A 311 15.81 14.29 -2.44
N THR A 312 15.62 13.39 -1.48
CA THR A 312 14.44 12.52 -1.40
C THR A 312 13.16 13.32 -1.26
N ASP A 313 13.11 14.28 -0.35
CA ASP A 313 11.93 15.12 -0.10
C ASP A 313 11.59 15.99 -1.30
N LYS A 314 12.60 16.51 -2.01
CA LYS A 314 12.38 17.24 -3.26
C LYS A 314 11.67 16.34 -4.27
N LYS A 315 12.16 15.10 -4.46
CA LYS A 315 11.57 14.14 -5.40
C LYS A 315 10.19 13.66 -4.99
N LEU A 316 9.99 13.38 -3.71
CA LEU A 316 8.68 13.03 -3.17
C LEU A 316 7.69 14.17 -3.31
N LYS A 317 8.10 15.43 -3.09
CA LYS A 317 7.24 16.60 -3.27
C LYS A 317 6.83 16.80 -4.73
N GLU A 318 7.78 16.69 -5.66
CA GLU A 318 7.52 16.73 -7.12
C GLU A 318 6.50 15.65 -7.51
N ALA A 319 6.75 14.40 -7.11
CA ALA A 319 5.89 13.26 -7.44
C ALA A 319 4.52 13.33 -6.75
N LYS A 320 4.45 13.85 -5.51
CA LYS A 320 3.20 14.08 -4.77
C LYS A 320 2.31 15.10 -5.46
N ASN A 321 2.87 16.24 -5.86
CA ASN A 321 2.11 17.26 -6.58
C ASN A 321 1.58 16.72 -7.91
N TYR A 322 2.44 16.03 -8.68
CA TYR A 322 2.03 15.37 -9.92
C TYR A 322 0.88 14.38 -9.71
N SER A 323 0.98 13.55 -8.67
CA SER A 323 0.00 12.51 -8.37
C SER A 323 -1.35 13.08 -7.93
N LEU A 324 -1.34 14.14 -7.10
CA LEU A 324 -2.54 14.85 -6.69
C LEU A 324 -3.21 15.57 -7.86
N ASP A 325 -2.43 16.21 -8.73
CA ASP A 325 -2.94 16.85 -9.94
C ASP A 325 -3.55 15.84 -10.92
N TRP A 326 -2.90 14.68 -11.09
CA TRP A 326 -3.43 13.58 -11.91
C TRP A 326 -4.76 13.07 -11.33
N LEU A 327 -4.79 12.74 -10.02
CA LEU A 327 -5.97 12.24 -9.35
C LEU A 327 -7.15 13.23 -9.44
N LYS A 328 -6.85 14.54 -9.30
CA LYS A 328 -7.86 15.59 -9.46
C LYS A 328 -8.48 15.56 -10.86
N LYS A 329 -7.64 15.61 -11.90
CA LYS A 329 -8.07 15.61 -13.31
C LYS A 329 -8.80 14.32 -13.71
N ALA A 330 -8.45 13.19 -13.10
CA ALA A 330 -9.11 11.91 -13.37
C ALA A 330 -10.50 11.86 -12.72
N ILE A 331 -10.70 12.47 -11.54
CA ILE A 331 -12.00 12.51 -10.85
C ILE A 331 -12.94 13.57 -11.46
N ASP A 332 -12.42 14.75 -11.78
CA ASP A 332 -13.16 15.84 -12.46
C ASP A 332 -13.52 15.47 -13.89
#